data_AF-A0A7V4EGT4-F1
#
_entry.id   AF-A0A7V4EGT4-F1
#
_cell.length_a   1.000
_cell.length_b   1.000
_cell.length_c   1.000
_cell.angle_alpha   90.00
_cell.angle_beta   90.00
_cell.angle_gamma   90.00
#
_symmetry.space_group_name_H-M   'P 1'
#
loop_
_entity.id
_entity.type
_entity.pdbx_description
1 polymer ?
#
loop_
_entity_poly.entity_id
_entity_poly.type
_entity_poly.pdbx_seq_one_letter_code
_entity_poly.pdbx_strand_id
1 'polypeptide(L)' 'MVRHAILQFRPEKARLKENLARLEGHLKALRPHAPEVVVLPDAALTGYFLQG' A
#
# COMPACT_ATOMS: atom_id res chain seq x y z
N MET A 1 -6.01 20.38 10.97
CA MET A 1 -6.70 19.08 10.91
C MET A 1 -6.00 18.28 9.82
N VAL A 2 -5.41 17.12 10.12
CA VAL A 2 -4.56 16.37 9.18
C VAL A 2 -5.41 15.38 8.37
N ARG A 3 -5.25 15.37 7.04
CA ARG A 3 -5.94 14.43 6.15
C ARG A 3 -5.18 13.11 6.07
N HIS A 4 -5.84 12.03 6.46
CA HIS A 4 -5.28 10.68 6.43
C HIS A 4 -5.98 9.86 5.35
N ALA A 5 -5.24 8.97 4.69
CA ALA A 5 -5.78 7.91 3.85
C ALA A 5 -5.34 6.54 4.37
N ILE A 6 -6.26 5.58 4.36
CA ILE A 6 -5.96 4.18 4.68
C ILE A 6 -6.00 3.42 3.36
N LEU A 7 -4.87 2.83 2.96
CA LEU A 7 -4.81 2.01 1.76
C LEU A 7 -5.17 0.56 2.09
N GLN A 8 -6.11 0.00 1.33
CA GLN A 8 -6.47 -1.40 1.41
C GLN A 8 -6.18 -2.05 0.07
N PHE A 9 -5.16 -2.91 0.04
CA PHE A 9 -4.84 -3.74 -1.11
C PHE A 9 -4.19 -5.04 -0.63
N ARG A 10 -4.18 -6.06 -1.51
CA ARG A 10 -3.57 -7.36 -1.22
C ARG A 10 -2.17 -7.43 -1.84
N PRO A 11 -1.09 -7.43 -1.03
CA PRO A 11 0.25 -7.71 -1.51
C PRO A 11 0.41 -9.18 -1.91
N GLU A 12 1.27 -9.44 -2.90
CA GLU A 12 1.66 -10.78 -3.34
C GLU A 12 2.92 -11.25 -2.59
N LYS A 13 2.89 -12.49 -2.08
CA LYS A 13 3.98 -13.05 -1.29
C LYS A 13 5.27 -13.12 -2.10
N ALA A 14 6.36 -12.57 -1.55
CA ALA A 14 7.70 -12.55 -2.15
C ALA A 14 7.81 -11.86 -3.54
N ARG A 15 6.80 -11.07 -3.94
CA ARG A 15 6.77 -10.31 -5.20
C ARG A 15 7.04 -8.83 -4.97
N LEU A 16 8.25 -8.52 -4.49
CA LEU A 16 8.62 -7.16 -4.04
C LEU A 16 8.42 -6.09 -5.12
N LYS A 17 8.88 -6.35 -6.35
CA LYS A 17 8.80 -5.38 -7.45
C LYS A 17 7.35 -5.10 -7.84
N GLU A 18 6.52 -6.14 -7.90
CA GLU A 18 5.11 -6.04 -8.23
C GLU A 18 4.33 -5.32 -7.12
N ASN A 19 4.63 -5.60 -5.86
CA ASN A 19 4.02 -4.91 -4.73
C ASN A 19 4.40 -3.43 -4.69
N LEU A 20 5.65 -3.08 -5.01
CA LEU A 20 6.08 -1.68 -5.17
C LEU A 20 5.32 -0.98 -6.30
N ALA A 21 5.18 -1.63 -7.47
CA ALA A 21 4.43 -1.06 -8.59
C ALA A 21 2.94 -0.87 -8.25
N ARG A 22 2.32 -1.82 -7.53
CA ARG A 22 0.95 -1.70 -7.01
C ARG A 22 0.82 -0.52 -6.05
N LEU A 23 1.74 -0.41 -5.08
CA LEU A 23 1.77 0.69 -4.12
C LEU A 23 1.89 2.05 -4.82
N GLU A 24 2.79 2.15 -5.81
CA GLU A 24 2.95 3.37 -6.61
C GLU A 24 1.64 3.77 -7.30
N GLY A 25 0.94 2.81 -7.91
CA GLY A 25 -0.36 3.03 -8.53
C GLY A 25 -1.39 3.57 -7.54
N HIS A 26 -1.48 2.96 -6.35
CA HIS A 26 -2.38 3.42 -5.29
C HIS A 26 -2.05 4.84 -4.80
N LEU A 27 -0.77 5.16 -4.58
CA LEU A 27 -0.34 6.50 -4.16
C LEU A 27 -0.62 7.56 -5.23
N LYS A 28 -0.42 7.24 -6.51
CA LYS A 28 -0.79 8.13 -7.62
C LYS A 28 -2.29 8.40 -7.66
N ALA A 29 -3.12 7.39 -7.44
CA ALA A 29 -4.58 7.52 -7.40
C ALA A 29 -5.06 8.39 -6.21
N LEU A 30 -4.28 8.46 -5.12
CA LEU A 30 -4.60 9.29 -3.97
C LEU A 30 -4.31 10.79 -4.16
N ARG A 31 -3.53 11.18 -5.18
CA ARG A 31 -3.12 12.59 -5.39
C ARG A 31 -4.28 13.60 -5.37
N PRO A 32 -5.44 13.36 -6.01
CA PRO A 32 -6.56 14.31 -5.98
C PRO A 32 -7.13 14.57 -4.58
N HIS A 33 -6.97 13.62 -3.65
CA HIS A 33 -7.45 13.75 -2.28
C HIS A 33 -6.44 14.46 -1.36
N ALA A 34 -5.22 14.69 -1.85
CA ALA A 34 -4.12 15.33 -1.15
C ALA A 34 -3.97 14.86 0.32
N PRO A 35 -3.86 13.55 0.61
CA PRO A 35 -3.62 13.09 1.97
C PRO A 35 -2.22 13.51 2.43
N GLU A 36 -2.12 13.89 3.70
CA GLU A 36 -0.84 14.23 4.34
C GLU A 36 -0.18 12.97 4.93
N VAL A 37 -0.97 11.97 5.29
CA VAL A 37 -0.52 10.70 5.85
C VAL A 37 -1.24 9.56 5.15
N VAL A 38 -0.50 8.54 4.75
CA VAL A 38 -1.05 7.31 4.17
C VAL A 38 -0.64 6.11 5.03
N VAL A 39 -1.62 5.36 5.51
CA VAL A 39 -1.43 4.13 6.26
C VAL A 39 -1.49 2.95 5.29
N LEU A 40 -0.50 2.06 5.37
CA LEU A 40 -0.40 0.86 4.54
C LEU A 40 -0.84 -0.37 5.33
N PRO A 41 -1.32 -1.45 4.67
CA PRO A 41 -1.48 -2.72 5.33
C PRO A 41 -0.11 -3.22 5.81
N ASP A 42 -0.09 -3.98 6.89
CA ASP A 42 1.14 -4.63 7.34
C ASP A 42 1.62 -5.66 6.29
N ALA A 43 2.94 -5.85 6.21
CA ALA A 43 3.63 -6.56 5.14
C ALA A 43 3.27 -6.10 3.70
N ALA A 44 2.90 -4.83 3.48
CA ALA A 44 2.52 -4.26 2.17
C ALA A 44 3.50 -4.52 1.01
N LEU A 45 4.79 -4.75 1.29
CA LEU A 45 5.81 -4.97 0.28
C LEU A 45 6.19 -6.44 0.10
N THR A 46 6.05 -7.25 1.14
CA THR A 46 6.50 -8.65 1.15
C THR A 46 5.36 -9.65 1.04
N GLY A 47 4.14 -9.20 1.33
CA GLY A 47 3.02 -10.08 1.66
C GLY A 47 3.23 -10.74 3.02
N TYR A 48 2.13 -11.15 3.64
CA TYR A 48 2.21 -11.96 4.83
C TYR A 48 2.78 -13.35 4.53
N PHE A 49 3.71 -13.78 5.38
CA PHE A 49 4.10 -15.18 5.52
C PHE A 49 3.24 -15.84 6.60
N LEU A 50 1.91 -15.69 6.53
CA LEU A 50 1.05 -16.60 7.29
C LEU A 50 1.33 -17.99 6.71
N GLN A 51 1.68 -18.93 7.60
CA GLN A 51 2.21 -20.26 7.29
C GLN A 51 1.67 -20.84 5.98
N GLY A 52 2.59 -21.26 5.11
CA GLY A 52 2.28 -22.18 4.03
C GLY A 52 2.11 -23.59 4.58
#